data_AF-A0A450Y5U0-F1
#
_entry.id   AF-A0A450Y5U0-F1
#
_cell.length_a   1.000
_cell.length_b   1.000
_cell.length_c   1.000
_cell.angle_alpha   90.00
_cell.angle_beta   90.00
_cell.angle_gamma   90.00
#
_symmetry.space_group_name_H-M   'P 1'
#
loop_
_entity.id
_entity.type
_entity.pdbx_description
1 polymer ?
#
loop_
_entity_poly.entity_id
_entity_poly.type
_entity_poly.pdbx_seq_one_letter_code
_entity_poly.pdbx_strand_id
1 'polypeptide(L)'
;MDGIMRRAVKRGMARRASLDPKHIGVDETAFRKRHDYVTVVSDQDTGHVLHVAEDRKKANLKAWYAGLSGERIAVIESVSMDMWPAFINATLESIPGAEEKIAFDKFHVAKYLGEAVDKVRREEHKALMAEGRDDLKGGKYTWQYNPQNMSARQWRDFKSLRKS
;
A
#
# COMPACT_ATOMS: atom_id res chain seq x y z
N MET A 1 -2.20 -8.28 -26.50
CA MET A 1 -3.22 -7.58 -25.70
C MET A 1 -4.47 -7.46 -26.54
N ASP A 2 -5.56 -8.05 -26.05
CA ASP A 2 -6.76 -8.37 -26.82
C ASP A 2 -7.53 -7.11 -27.23
N GLY A 3 -7.94 -7.02 -28.51
CA GLY A 3 -8.58 -5.82 -29.08
C GLY A 3 -9.87 -5.42 -28.37
N ILE A 4 -10.48 -6.37 -27.66
CA ILE A 4 -11.67 -6.16 -26.82
C ILE A 4 -11.35 -5.28 -25.60
N MET A 5 -10.24 -5.51 -24.89
CA MET A 5 -9.83 -4.68 -23.75
C MET A 5 -9.59 -3.24 -24.16
N ARG A 6 -8.86 -3.00 -25.26
CA ARG A 6 -8.59 -1.63 -25.74
C ARG A 6 -9.87 -0.89 -26.09
N ARG A 7 -10.85 -1.56 -26.72
CA ARG A 7 -12.16 -0.96 -27.03
C ARG A 7 -13.01 -0.72 -25.78
N ALA A 8 -12.92 -1.59 -24.78
CA ALA A 8 -13.57 -1.41 -23.48
C ALA A 8 -13.00 -0.20 -22.74
N VAL A 9 -11.68 -0.08 -22.63
CA VAL A 9 -10.99 1.08 -22.02
C VAL A 9 -11.32 2.36 -22.77
N LYS A 10 -11.21 2.38 -24.12
CA LYS A 10 -11.54 3.56 -24.93
C LYS A 10 -12.99 4.02 -24.73
N ARG A 11 -13.97 3.09 -24.69
CA ARG A 11 -15.36 3.43 -24.38
C ARG A 11 -15.55 3.93 -22.95
N GLY A 12 -14.88 3.31 -21.98
CA GLY A 12 -14.93 3.74 -20.58
C GLY A 12 -14.41 5.16 -20.41
N MET A 13 -13.27 5.48 -21.04
CA MET A 13 -12.69 6.82 -21.06
C MET A 13 -13.60 7.85 -21.76
N ALA A 14 -14.20 7.48 -22.90
CA ALA A 14 -15.05 8.40 -23.67
C ALA A 14 -16.41 8.70 -23.01
N ARG A 15 -16.92 7.78 -22.17
CA ARG A 15 -18.19 7.95 -21.44
C ARG A 15 -18.01 8.51 -20.04
N ARG A 16 -16.76 8.80 -19.66
CA ARG A 16 -16.44 9.26 -18.32
C ARG A 16 -16.91 10.70 -18.16
N ALA A 17 -17.87 10.92 -17.27
CA ALA A 17 -18.18 12.26 -16.78
C ALA A 17 -16.93 12.85 -16.10
N SER A 18 -16.84 14.17 -15.97
CA SER A 18 -15.83 14.77 -15.10
C SER A 18 -16.03 14.20 -13.69
N LEU A 19 -15.07 13.43 -13.23
CA LEU A 19 -15.00 13.04 -11.84
C LEU A 19 -14.14 14.07 -11.14
N ASP A 20 -14.69 14.68 -10.10
CA ASP A 20 -13.98 15.60 -9.20
C ASP A 20 -13.87 14.90 -7.83
N PRO A 21 -12.98 13.88 -7.73
CA PRO A 21 -12.90 13.03 -6.56
C PRO A 21 -12.34 13.81 -5.37
N LYS A 22 -13.02 13.68 -4.22
CA LYS A 22 -12.57 14.27 -2.95
C LYS A 22 -11.55 13.37 -2.26
N HIS A 23 -11.76 12.05 -2.36
CA HIS A 23 -10.93 11.03 -1.75
C HIS A 23 -10.24 10.23 -2.86
N ILE A 24 -8.93 10.37 -2.98
CA ILE A 24 -8.13 9.65 -3.98
C ILE A 24 -7.26 8.59 -3.31
N GLY A 25 -7.04 7.48 -4.00
CA GLY A 25 -6.12 6.42 -3.59
C GLY A 25 -5.04 6.23 -4.64
N VAL A 26 -3.79 6.12 -4.20
CA VAL A 26 -2.62 5.87 -5.02
C VAL A 26 -2.01 4.53 -4.60
N ASP A 27 -1.98 3.58 -5.52
CA ASP A 27 -1.47 2.23 -5.25
C ASP A 27 -0.55 1.75 -6.37
N GLU A 28 0.28 0.74 -6.05
CA GLU A 28 1.17 0.06 -7.00
C GLU A 28 0.63 -1.35 -7.27
N THR A 29 0.35 -1.68 -8.53
CA THR A 29 -0.02 -3.04 -8.92
C THR A 29 0.94 -3.64 -9.94
N ALA A 30 1.24 -4.93 -9.78
CA ALA A 30 2.12 -5.65 -10.69
C ALA A 30 1.37 -6.02 -11.97
N PHE A 31 1.86 -5.56 -13.12
CA PHE A 31 1.22 -5.79 -14.43
C PHE A 31 1.71 -7.08 -15.11
N ARG A 32 2.91 -7.59 -14.78
CA ARG A 32 3.46 -8.87 -15.30
C ARG A 32 4.53 -9.49 -14.40
N LYS A 33 4.86 -10.77 -14.62
CA LYS A 33 6.07 -11.40 -14.04
C LYS A 33 7.31 -10.61 -14.47
N ARG A 34 8.17 -10.24 -13.49
CA ARG A 34 9.47 -9.52 -13.59
C ARG A 34 9.47 -7.99 -13.38
N HIS A 35 8.75 -7.50 -12.37
CA HIS A 35 8.92 -6.12 -11.85
C HIS A 35 8.39 -4.99 -12.74
N ASP A 36 7.43 -5.28 -13.63
CA ASP A 36 6.65 -4.23 -14.30
C ASP A 36 5.52 -3.83 -13.36
N TYR A 37 5.66 -2.66 -12.74
CA TYR A 37 4.66 -2.09 -11.85
C TYR A 37 3.95 -0.94 -12.52
N VAL A 38 2.67 -0.78 -12.23
CA VAL A 38 1.89 0.38 -12.66
C VAL A 38 1.35 1.13 -11.45
N THR A 39 1.45 2.45 -11.52
CA THR A 39 0.81 3.33 -10.54
C THR A 39 -0.66 3.48 -10.93
N VAL A 40 -1.56 3.20 -9.99
CA VAL A 40 -3.00 3.35 -10.18
C VAL A 40 -3.49 4.46 -9.26
N VAL A 41 -4.13 5.47 -9.83
CA VAL A 41 -4.88 6.47 -9.07
C VAL A 41 -6.35 6.16 -9.20
N SER A 42 -7.08 6.15 -8.09
CA SER A 42 -8.49 5.78 -8.03
C SER A 42 -9.28 6.73 -7.14
N ASP A 43 -10.56 6.88 -7.46
CA ASP A 43 -11.55 7.52 -6.59
C ASP A 43 -11.96 6.50 -5.52
N GLN A 44 -11.75 6.84 -4.25
CA GLN A 44 -12.05 5.95 -3.13
C GLN A 44 -13.54 5.86 -2.81
N ASP A 45 -14.34 6.84 -3.24
CA ASP A 45 -15.79 6.83 -3.00
C ASP A 45 -16.50 5.94 -4.01
N THR A 46 -16.06 5.98 -5.27
CA THR A 46 -16.73 5.28 -6.37
C THR A 46 -15.99 4.03 -6.85
N GLY A 47 -14.72 3.86 -6.49
CA GLY A 47 -13.84 2.79 -6.96
C GLY A 47 -13.35 2.99 -8.41
N HIS A 48 -13.64 4.12 -9.05
CA HIS A 48 -13.23 4.35 -10.43
C HIS A 48 -11.72 4.62 -10.53
N VAL A 49 -11.03 3.93 -11.44
CA VAL A 49 -9.62 4.21 -11.77
C VAL A 49 -9.50 5.52 -12.53
N LEU A 50 -8.93 6.55 -11.92
CA LEU A 50 -8.71 7.91 -12.47
C LEU A 50 -7.52 7.97 -13.42
N HIS A 51 -6.45 7.22 -13.11
CA HIS A 51 -5.22 7.23 -13.88
C HIS A 51 -4.46 5.91 -13.73
N VAL A 52 -3.74 5.53 -14.78
CA VAL A 52 -2.79 4.43 -14.76
C VAL A 52 -1.52 4.91 -15.43
N ALA A 53 -0.38 4.81 -14.76
CA ALA A 53 0.93 5.12 -15.31
C ALA A 53 1.84 3.90 -15.26
N GLU A 54 2.67 3.75 -16.29
CA GLU A 54 3.76 2.77 -16.30
C GLU A 54 4.85 3.20 -15.32
N ASP A 55 5.34 2.27 -14.50
CA ASP A 55 6.28 2.47 -13.40
C ASP A 55 5.73 3.24 -12.19
N ARG A 56 6.46 3.06 -11.10
CA ARG A 56 6.21 3.69 -9.80
C ARG A 56 6.79 5.12 -9.68
N LYS A 57 7.26 5.77 -10.75
CA LYS A 57 8.06 7.01 -10.60
C LYS A 57 7.27 8.19 -10.02
N LYS A 58 7.89 8.95 -9.08
CA LYS A 58 7.42 10.27 -8.58
C LYS A 58 6.93 11.18 -9.70
N ALA A 59 7.65 11.18 -10.82
CA ALA A 59 7.35 11.99 -12.00
C ALA A 59 5.96 11.70 -12.60
N ASN A 60 5.51 10.44 -12.58
CA ASN A 60 4.23 10.05 -13.17
C ASN A 60 3.04 10.59 -12.36
N LEU A 61 3.08 10.41 -11.04
CA LEU A 61 2.04 10.94 -10.15
C LEU A 61 2.02 12.47 -10.19
N LYS A 62 3.19 13.11 -10.22
CA LYS A 62 3.30 14.57 -10.36
C LYS A 62 2.75 15.07 -11.71
N ALA A 63 3.02 14.36 -12.80
CA ALA A 63 2.46 14.68 -14.11
C ALA A 63 0.93 14.54 -14.12
N TRP A 64 0.38 13.55 -13.41
CA TRP A 64 -1.06 13.42 -13.24
C TRP A 64 -1.65 14.61 -12.47
N TYR A 65 -1.06 14.99 -11.33
CA TYR A 65 -1.51 16.17 -10.58
C TYR A 65 -1.44 17.45 -11.41
N ALA A 66 -0.37 17.65 -12.19
CA ALA A 66 -0.22 18.82 -13.05
C ALA A 66 -1.27 18.90 -14.17
N GLY A 67 -1.92 17.78 -14.53
CA GLY A 67 -3.02 17.73 -15.47
C GLY A 67 -4.39 18.06 -14.87
N LEU A 68 -4.49 18.24 -13.55
CA LEU A 68 -5.73 18.63 -12.86
C LEU A 68 -5.87 20.15 -12.84
N SER A 69 -7.11 20.64 -12.95
CA SER A 69 -7.40 22.05 -12.72
C SER A 69 -7.19 22.42 -11.24
N GLY A 70 -6.94 23.69 -10.96
CA GLY A 70 -6.82 24.18 -9.59
C GLY A 70 -8.07 23.90 -8.75
N GLU A 71 -9.25 23.98 -9.36
CA GLU A 71 -10.54 23.62 -8.72
C GLU A 71 -10.55 22.14 -8.29
N ARG A 72 -10.07 21.23 -9.14
CA ARG A 72 -9.97 19.81 -8.81
C ARG A 72 -8.98 19.54 -7.69
N ILE A 73 -7.83 20.22 -7.70
CA ILE A 73 -6.86 20.09 -6.61
C ILE A 73 -7.44 20.62 -5.29
N ALA A 74 -8.19 21.72 -5.34
CA ALA A 74 -8.76 22.36 -4.16
C ALA A 74 -9.81 21.48 -3.45
N VAL A 75 -10.58 20.67 -4.20
CA VAL A 75 -11.60 19.76 -3.62
C VAL A 75 -11.05 18.44 -3.10
N ILE A 76 -9.75 18.14 -3.29
CA ILE A 76 -9.14 16.94 -2.72
C ILE A 76 -9.05 17.12 -1.20
N GLU A 77 -9.76 16.26 -0.48
CA GLU A 77 -9.83 16.21 0.98
C GLU A 77 -8.87 15.15 1.55
N SER A 78 -8.61 14.05 0.83
CA SER A 78 -7.64 13.03 1.27
C SER A 78 -6.95 12.29 0.13
N VAL A 79 -5.72 11.86 0.39
CA VAL A 79 -4.92 11.01 -0.50
C VAL A 79 -4.46 9.78 0.27
N SER A 80 -5.11 8.64 0.03
CA SER A 80 -4.66 7.36 0.58
C SER A 80 -3.51 6.79 -0.27
N MET A 81 -2.41 6.40 0.35
CA MET A 81 -1.25 5.86 -0.37
C MET A 81 -0.41 4.90 0.49
N ASP A 82 0.52 4.20 -0.15
CA ASP A 82 1.58 3.50 0.56
C ASP A 82 2.58 4.48 1.23
N MET A 83 3.49 3.95 2.06
CA MET A 83 4.52 4.77 2.73
C MET A 83 5.75 5.02 1.84
N TRP A 84 5.61 4.96 0.51
CA TRP A 84 6.76 5.06 -0.36
C TRP A 84 7.13 6.53 -0.64
N PRO A 85 8.40 6.94 -0.42
CA PRO A 85 8.79 8.35 -0.51
C PRO A 85 8.51 9.03 -1.85
N ALA A 86 8.42 8.27 -2.95
CA ALA A 86 8.12 8.84 -4.25
C ALA A 86 6.69 9.43 -4.31
N PHE A 87 5.69 8.71 -3.79
CA PHE A 87 4.30 9.17 -3.78
C PHE A 87 4.05 10.26 -2.75
N ILE A 88 4.66 10.12 -1.57
CA ILE A 88 4.63 11.15 -0.52
C ILE A 88 5.16 12.46 -1.08
N ASN A 89 6.39 12.47 -1.63
CA ASN A 89 7.00 13.69 -2.15
C ASN A 89 6.25 14.24 -3.37
N ALA A 90 5.73 13.40 -4.26
CA ALA A 90 4.90 13.88 -5.38
C ALA A 90 3.65 14.61 -4.88
N THR A 91 3.02 14.11 -3.82
CA THR A 91 1.78 14.69 -3.27
C THR A 91 2.08 15.96 -2.47
N LEU A 92 3.11 15.95 -1.62
CA LEU A 92 3.56 17.13 -0.87
C LEU A 92 3.90 18.31 -1.79
N GLU A 93 4.51 18.04 -2.95
CA GLU A 93 4.88 19.08 -3.91
C GLU A 93 3.73 19.56 -4.80
N SER A 94 2.61 18.83 -4.88
CA SER A 94 1.54 19.11 -5.86
C SER A 94 0.20 19.51 -5.25
N ILE A 95 -0.07 19.12 -4.00
CA ILE A 95 -1.34 19.40 -3.33
C ILE A 95 -1.14 20.38 -2.17
N PRO A 96 -1.85 21.53 -2.16
CA PRO A 96 -1.86 22.43 -1.01
C PRO A 96 -2.39 21.74 0.25
N GLY A 97 -1.66 21.88 1.36
CA GLY A 97 -2.00 21.26 2.64
C GLY A 97 -1.87 19.73 2.63
N ALA A 98 -1.07 19.16 1.73
CA ALA A 98 -0.92 17.71 1.57
C ALA A 98 -0.58 16.96 2.87
N GLU A 99 0.16 17.58 3.79
CA GLU A 99 0.53 16.96 5.08
C GLU A 99 -0.69 16.53 5.90
N GLU A 100 -1.78 17.28 5.84
CA GLU A 100 -3.04 16.98 6.54
C GLU A 100 -3.95 16.03 5.76
N LYS A 101 -3.68 15.87 4.46
CA LYS A 101 -4.53 15.11 3.52
C LYS A 101 -3.99 13.70 3.26
N ILE A 102 -2.70 13.46 3.47
CA ILE A 102 -2.09 12.14 3.24
C ILE A 102 -2.53 11.17 4.33
N ALA A 103 -3.08 10.02 3.92
CA ALA A 103 -3.44 8.92 4.79
C ALA A 103 -2.70 7.65 4.35
N PHE A 104 -1.93 7.03 5.25
CA PHE A 104 -1.27 5.77 4.92
C PHE A 104 -2.23 4.59 4.98
N ASP A 105 -2.22 3.79 3.92
CA ASP A 105 -3.04 2.59 3.85
C ASP A 105 -2.69 1.58 4.96
N LYS A 106 -3.73 1.13 5.68
CA LYS A 106 -3.60 0.24 6.84
C LYS A 106 -2.98 -1.11 6.51
N PHE A 107 -3.21 -1.63 5.30
CA PHE A 107 -2.68 -2.92 4.89
C PHE A 107 -1.16 -2.85 4.72
N HIS A 108 -0.68 -1.79 4.06
CA HIS A 108 0.75 -1.54 3.93
C HIS A 108 1.41 -1.32 5.29
N VAL A 109 0.81 -0.51 6.17
CA VAL A 109 1.32 -0.30 7.54
C VAL A 109 1.44 -1.62 8.31
N ALA A 110 0.38 -2.44 8.31
CA ALA A 110 0.39 -3.74 8.99
C ALA A 110 1.43 -4.70 8.39
N LYS A 111 1.58 -4.71 7.07
CA LYS A 111 2.59 -5.51 6.36
C LYS A 111 4.00 -5.11 6.79
N TYR A 112 4.33 -3.82 6.76
CA TYR A 112 5.66 -3.33 7.17
C TYR A 112 5.98 -3.69 8.62
N LEU A 113 5.01 -3.53 9.53
CA LEU A 113 5.17 -3.94 10.93
C LEU A 113 5.42 -5.45 11.04
N GLY A 114 4.65 -6.27 10.33
CA GLY A 114 4.83 -7.72 10.33
C GLY A 114 6.18 -8.17 9.77
N GLU A 115 6.68 -7.50 8.73
CA GLU A 115 8.01 -7.72 8.15
C GLU A 115 9.12 -7.33 9.12
N ALA A 116 9.00 -6.19 9.81
CA ALA A 116 9.96 -5.74 10.81
C ALA A 116 10.06 -6.74 11.98
N VAL A 117 8.93 -7.22 12.49
CA VAL A 117 8.88 -8.25 13.54
C VAL A 117 9.51 -9.56 13.06
N ASP A 118 9.23 -10.02 11.84
CA ASP A 118 9.84 -11.24 11.31
C ASP A 118 11.34 -11.09 11.06
N LYS A 119 11.82 -9.88 10.73
CA LYS A 119 13.25 -9.62 10.61
C LYS A 119 13.97 -9.86 11.94
N VAL A 120 13.52 -9.22 13.02
CA VAL A 120 14.08 -9.42 14.36
C VAL A 120 13.97 -10.89 14.79
N ARG A 121 12.80 -11.51 14.61
CA ARG A 121 12.61 -12.94 14.92
C ARG A 121 13.62 -13.84 14.18
N ARG A 122 13.94 -13.56 12.92
CA ARG A 122 14.93 -14.35 12.15
C ARG A 122 16.35 -14.16 12.69
N GLU A 123 16.71 -12.94 13.08
CA GLU A 123 18.00 -12.61 13.67
C GLU A 123 18.17 -13.35 15.01
N GLU A 124 17.18 -13.25 15.91
CA GLU A 124 17.16 -13.95 17.19
C GLU A 124 17.16 -15.48 17.01
N HIS A 125 16.34 -16.00 16.08
CA HIS A 125 16.31 -17.44 15.79
C HIS A 125 17.69 -17.95 15.33
N LYS A 126 18.43 -17.17 14.55
CA LYS A 126 19.77 -17.56 14.11
C LYS A 126 20.75 -17.62 15.30
N ALA A 127 20.66 -16.67 16.23
CA ALA A 127 21.49 -16.66 17.44
C ALA A 127 21.17 -17.86 18.34
N LEU A 128 19.88 -18.09 18.64
CA LEU A 128 19.44 -19.22 19.47
C LEU A 128 19.82 -20.58 18.86
N MET A 129 19.67 -20.74 17.54
CA MET A 129 20.06 -21.98 16.87
C MET A 129 21.57 -22.25 16.99
N ALA A 130 22.42 -21.22 17.09
CA ALA A 130 23.85 -21.38 17.33
C ALA A 130 24.16 -21.88 18.76
N GLU A 131 23.25 -21.63 19.70
CA GLU A 131 23.29 -22.12 21.09
C GLU A 131 22.59 -23.48 21.25
N GLY A 132 22.09 -24.08 20.17
CA GLY A 132 21.34 -25.35 20.20
C GLY A 132 19.88 -25.20 20.65
N ARG A 133 19.35 -23.97 20.68
CA ARG A 133 17.99 -23.62 21.06
C ARG A 133 17.11 -23.38 19.84
N ASP A 134 15.95 -24.03 19.76
CA ASP A 134 15.01 -23.93 18.63
C ASP A 134 13.68 -23.24 18.96
N ASP A 135 13.64 -22.46 20.07
CA ASP A 135 12.43 -21.82 20.62
C ASP A 135 11.60 -21.02 19.60
N LEU A 136 12.25 -20.37 18.62
CA LEU A 136 11.60 -19.52 17.63
C LEU A 136 11.25 -20.23 16.31
N LYS A 137 11.51 -21.53 16.22
CA LYS A 137 11.26 -22.34 15.03
C LYS A 137 9.76 -22.43 14.75
N GLY A 138 9.36 -22.10 13.53
CA GLY A 138 7.93 -22.06 13.15
C GLY A 138 7.10 -20.94 13.81
N GLY A 139 7.71 -20.11 14.67
CA GLY A 139 6.98 -19.11 15.47
C GLY A 139 6.50 -17.87 14.70
N LYS A 140 6.85 -17.70 13.41
CA LYS A 140 6.54 -16.49 12.62
C LYS A 140 5.10 -16.02 12.77
N TYR A 141 4.14 -16.91 12.54
CA TYR A 141 2.73 -16.55 12.55
C TYR A 141 2.23 -16.23 13.96
N THR A 142 2.80 -16.83 15.01
CA THR A 142 2.48 -16.50 16.39
C THR A 142 2.74 -15.02 16.70
N TRP A 143 3.79 -14.43 16.14
CA TRP A 143 4.13 -13.02 16.32
C TRP A 143 3.31 -12.05 15.46
N GLN A 144 2.78 -12.53 14.32
CA GLN A 144 2.04 -11.70 13.36
C GLN A 144 0.52 -11.82 13.50
N TYR A 145 0.03 -12.79 14.26
CA TYR A 145 -1.41 -13.01 14.42
C TYR A 145 -2.02 -11.96 15.34
N ASN A 146 -3.20 -11.46 15.00
CA ASN A 146 -3.93 -10.55 15.87
C ASN A 146 -4.26 -11.27 17.21
N PRO A 147 -3.77 -10.78 18.36
CA PRO A 147 -4.01 -11.41 19.65
C PRO A 147 -5.50 -11.56 20.01
N GLN A 148 -6.36 -10.68 19.50
CA GLN A 148 -7.81 -10.78 19.71
C GLN A 148 -8.43 -12.01 19.03
N ASN A 149 -7.79 -12.52 17.98
CA ASN A 149 -8.25 -13.68 17.23
C ASN A 149 -7.58 -14.99 17.68
N MET A 150 -6.61 -14.93 18.59
CA MET A 150 -5.87 -16.11 19.05
C MET A 150 -6.75 -17.02 19.91
N SER A 151 -6.69 -18.33 19.64
CA SER A 151 -7.20 -19.34 20.56
C SER A 151 -6.44 -19.36 21.88
N ALA A 152 -7.03 -19.93 22.93
CA ALA A 152 -6.38 -20.09 24.23
C ALA A 152 -5.06 -20.88 24.16
N ARG A 153 -4.93 -21.79 23.18
CA ARG A 153 -3.68 -22.52 22.93
C ARG A 153 -2.60 -21.59 22.36
N GLN A 154 -2.93 -20.85 21.29
CA GLN A 154 -2.00 -19.90 20.67
C GLN A 154 -1.55 -18.82 21.66
N TRP A 155 -2.44 -18.35 22.53
CA TRP A 155 -2.09 -17.40 23.59
C TRP A 155 -1.11 -17.96 24.61
N ARG A 156 -1.23 -19.24 24.97
CA ARG A 156 -0.28 -19.91 25.89
C ARG A 156 1.10 -20.03 25.24
N ASP A 157 1.14 -20.48 24.00
CA ASP A 157 2.38 -20.65 23.24
C ASP A 157 3.07 -19.28 22.99
N PHE A 158 2.29 -18.23 22.72
CA PHE A 158 2.82 -16.87 22.62
C PHE A 158 3.37 -16.34 23.95
N LYS A 159 2.69 -16.64 25.07
CA LYS A 159 3.10 -16.20 26.40
C LYS A 159 4.40 -16.88 26.88
N SER A 160 4.64 -18.13 26.51
CA SER A 160 5.92 -18.80 26.83
C SER A 160 7.10 -18.14 26.12
N LEU A 161 6.92 -17.72 24.86
CA LEU A 161 7.96 -17.04 24.08
C LEU A 161 8.32 -15.63 24.61
N ARG A 162 7.42 -14.99 25.37
CA ARG A 162 7.68 -13.68 26.00
C ARG A 162 8.50 -13.77 27.29
N LYS A 163 8.69 -14.97 27.83
CA LYS A 163 9.33 -15.21 29.14
C LYS A 163 10.66 -15.96 29.03
N SER A 164 11.08 -16.29 27.80
CA SER A 164 12.21 -17.15 27.44
C SER A 164 13.47 -16.40 27.04
#